data_AF-W9RPZ8-F1
#
_entry.id   AF-W9RPZ8-F1
#
_cell.length_a   1.000
_cell.length_b   1.000
_cell.length_c   1.000
_cell.angle_alpha   90.00
_cell.angle_beta   90.00
_cell.angle_gamma   90.00
#
_symmetry.space_group_name_H-M   'P 1'
#
loop_
_entity.id
_entity.type
_entity.pdbx_description
1 polymer ?
#
loop_
_entity_poly.entity_id
_entity_poly.type
_entity_poly.pdbx_seq_one_letter_code
_entity_poly.pdbx_strand_id
1 'polypeptide(L)'
;MTELLLKLPIIDLSSSDTSSTAASIRQACIEHGFFYLVNHGVEDEVLEKVFLESKKLFSLPLEEKMRLDRKENRGYTPLFAEALDPVSAPKGDPKESYYVGRLEDDSAAVKLNQWPSQEKNLSSLGSGKMFLIYMGESMAMNFHLNGCMTIISAAFFLDPKEDCVVECIESCCSESSPPRFPPIRSGDYLKERFRLTYASDAGL
;
A
#
# COMPACT_ATOMS: atom_id res chain seq x y z
N MET A 1 -33.20 -3.79 -14.59
CA MET A 1 -31.95 -4.54 -14.36
C MET A 1 -31.54 -4.19 -12.93
N THR A 2 -31.83 -5.03 -11.96
CA THR A 2 -31.39 -4.81 -10.57
C THR A 2 -29.89 -5.05 -10.53
N GLU A 3 -29.10 -3.99 -10.38
CA GLU A 3 -27.69 -4.12 -10.01
C GLU A 3 -27.62 -4.98 -8.76
N LEU A 4 -26.99 -6.15 -8.87
CA LEU A 4 -26.58 -6.92 -7.71
C LEU A 4 -25.49 -6.11 -7.03
N LEU A 5 -25.87 -5.32 -6.02
CA LEU A 5 -24.94 -4.69 -5.10
C LEU A 5 -24.10 -5.81 -4.46
N LEU A 6 -22.83 -5.88 -4.84
CA LEU A 6 -21.87 -6.78 -4.22
C LEU A 6 -21.73 -6.36 -2.75
N LYS A 7 -22.36 -7.11 -1.86
CA LYS A 7 -22.31 -6.84 -0.42
C LYS A 7 -21.06 -7.51 0.16
N LEU A 8 -20.02 -6.72 0.38
CA LEU A 8 -18.79 -7.21 0.99
C LEU A 8 -18.98 -7.51 2.49
N PRO A 9 -18.30 -8.53 3.04
CA PRO A 9 -18.32 -8.82 4.47
C PRO A 9 -17.76 -7.66 5.30
N ILE A 10 -18.35 -7.42 6.48
CA ILE A 10 -17.82 -6.53 7.52
C ILE A 10 -17.47 -7.41 8.72
N ILE A 11 -16.21 -7.39 9.13
CA ILE A 11 -15.66 -8.27 10.17
C ILE A 11 -15.19 -7.42 11.35
N ASP A 12 -15.67 -7.77 12.55
CA ASP A 12 -15.35 -7.11 13.80
C ASP A 12 -14.14 -7.76 14.49
N LEU A 13 -13.05 -7.01 14.65
CA LEU A 13 -11.82 -7.48 15.30
C LEU A 13 -11.83 -7.36 16.83
N SER A 14 -12.84 -6.72 17.43
CA SER A 14 -12.98 -6.65 18.89
C SER A 14 -13.63 -7.89 19.51
N SER A 15 -14.12 -8.81 18.68
CA SER A 15 -14.69 -10.09 19.12
C SER A 15 -13.67 -10.90 19.93
N SER A 16 -14.10 -11.42 21.08
CA SER A 16 -13.29 -12.34 21.89
C SER A 16 -13.17 -13.74 21.25
N ASP A 17 -14.08 -14.11 20.33
CA ASP A 17 -14.01 -15.36 19.58
C ASP A 17 -13.09 -15.21 18.36
N THR A 18 -11.80 -15.31 18.62
CA THR A 18 -10.75 -15.20 17.59
C THR A 18 -10.85 -16.28 16.52
N SER A 19 -11.37 -17.47 16.85
CA SER A 19 -11.49 -18.59 15.90
C SER A 19 -12.57 -18.32 14.86
N SER A 20 -13.74 -17.84 15.30
CA SER A 20 -14.82 -17.43 14.39
C SER A 20 -14.44 -16.23 13.53
N THR A 21 -13.74 -15.25 14.11
CA THR A 21 -13.21 -14.09 13.36
C THR A 21 -12.22 -14.53 12.29
N ALA A 22 -11.26 -15.41 12.62
CA ALA A 22 -10.30 -15.94 11.65
C ALA A 22 -10.98 -16.74 10.52
N ALA A 23 -12.00 -17.55 10.85
CA ALA A 23 -12.80 -18.26 9.86
C ALA A 23 -13.54 -17.32 8.91
N SER A 24 -14.12 -16.23 9.44
CA SER A 24 -14.79 -15.19 8.64
C SER A 24 -13.83 -14.49 7.68
N ILE A 25 -12.63 -14.14 8.15
CA ILE A 25 -11.59 -13.53 7.31
C ILE A 25 -11.19 -14.50 6.19
N ARG A 26 -10.91 -15.77 6.54
CA ARG A 26 -10.55 -16.80 5.56
C ARG A 26 -11.63 -16.95 4.50
N GLN A 27 -12.91 -17.00 4.91
CA GLN A 27 -14.02 -17.15 3.98
C GLN A 27 -14.12 -15.95 3.03
N ALA A 28 -14.01 -14.73 3.56
CA ALA A 28 -14.03 -13.52 2.75
C ALA A 28 -12.89 -13.46 1.73
N CYS A 29 -11.67 -13.89 2.11
CA CYS A 29 -10.55 -14.02 1.18
C CYS A 29 -10.81 -15.01 0.04
N ILE A 30 -11.47 -16.15 0.33
CA ILE A 30 -11.75 -17.19 -0.66
C ILE A 30 -12.87 -16.78 -1.61
N GLU A 31 -13.95 -16.19 -1.09
CA GLU A 31 -15.15 -15.91 -1.88
C GLU A 31 -15.09 -14.58 -2.63
N HIS A 32 -14.49 -13.55 -2.00
CA HIS A 32 -14.55 -12.18 -2.51
C HIS A 32 -13.17 -11.60 -2.80
N GLY A 33 -12.14 -12.00 -2.04
CA GLY A 33 -10.83 -11.35 -2.05
C GLY A 33 -10.82 -9.96 -1.41
N PHE A 34 -11.95 -9.49 -0.87
CA PHE A 34 -12.12 -8.19 -0.23
C PHE A 34 -13.12 -8.25 0.93
N PHE A 35 -12.90 -7.44 1.96
CA PHE A 35 -13.78 -7.27 3.12
C PHE A 35 -13.46 -5.96 3.85
N TYR A 36 -14.37 -5.52 4.72
CA TYR A 36 -14.13 -4.41 5.65
C TYR A 36 -13.80 -4.94 7.04
N LEU A 37 -12.89 -4.26 7.73
CA LEU A 37 -12.59 -4.47 9.14
C LEU A 37 -13.14 -3.32 9.96
N VAL A 38 -13.76 -3.63 11.10
CA VAL A 38 -14.18 -2.65 12.11
C VAL A 38 -13.61 -3.01 13.47
N ASN A 39 -13.53 -2.02 14.35
CA ASN A 39 -12.94 -2.15 15.69
C ASN A 39 -11.53 -2.79 15.65
N HIS A 40 -10.72 -2.38 14.66
CA HIS A 40 -9.37 -2.89 14.41
C HIS A 40 -8.32 -2.42 15.41
N GLY A 41 -8.68 -1.55 16.37
CA GLY A 41 -7.79 -1.08 17.44
C GLY A 41 -6.80 0.00 17.01
N VAL A 42 -6.95 0.58 15.82
CA VAL A 42 -6.21 1.80 15.44
C VAL A 42 -7.00 2.99 15.94
N GLU A 43 -6.37 3.83 16.75
CA GLU A 43 -6.99 5.00 17.35
C GLU A 43 -7.38 6.05 16.30
N ASP A 44 -8.55 6.67 16.47
CA ASP A 44 -9.06 7.69 15.55
C ASP A 44 -8.10 8.88 15.42
N GLU A 45 -7.46 9.30 16.52
CA GLU A 45 -6.47 10.39 16.52
C GLU A 45 -5.29 10.08 15.58
N VAL A 46 -4.88 8.82 15.52
CA VAL A 46 -3.80 8.38 14.63
C VAL A 46 -4.25 8.47 13.17
N LEU A 47 -5.47 8.01 12.85
CA LEU A 47 -6.04 8.12 11.50
C LEU A 47 -6.19 9.59 11.07
N GLU A 48 -6.78 10.42 11.92
CA GLU A 48 -6.96 11.85 11.67
C GLU A 48 -5.62 12.53 11.36
N LYS A 49 -4.60 12.22 12.17
CA LYS A 49 -3.26 12.79 11.99
C LYS A 49 -2.59 12.33 10.71
N VAL A 50 -2.78 11.07 10.27
CA VAL A 50 -2.29 10.59 8.97
C VAL A 50 -2.93 11.42 7.85
N PHE A 51 -4.26 11.51 7.79
CA PHE A 51 -4.94 12.27 6.74
C PHE A 51 -4.64 13.78 6.77
N LEU A 52 -4.41 14.34 7.96
CA LEU A 52 -4.01 15.74 8.11
C LEU A 52 -2.61 15.98 7.51
N GLU A 53 -1.62 15.15 7.82
CA GLU A 53 -0.29 15.30 7.24
C GLU A 53 -0.28 14.99 5.73
N SER A 54 -1.06 14.02 5.25
CA SER A 54 -1.24 13.79 3.81
C SER A 54 -1.75 15.06 3.10
N LYS A 55 -2.77 15.72 3.67
CA LYS A 55 -3.30 16.99 3.12
C LYS A 55 -2.24 18.08 3.06
N LYS A 56 -1.43 18.23 4.11
CA LYS A 56 -0.34 19.22 4.14
C LYS A 56 0.69 18.93 3.06
N LEU A 57 1.12 17.67 2.93
CA LEU A 57 2.07 17.24 1.90
C LEU A 57 1.57 17.55 0.50
N PHE A 58 0.34 17.14 0.15
CA PHE A 58 -0.21 17.33 -1.20
C PHE A 58 -0.56 18.80 -1.50
N SER A 59 -0.74 19.63 -0.47
CA SER A 59 -0.93 21.08 -0.61
C SER A 59 0.37 21.86 -0.84
N LEU A 60 1.55 21.21 -0.73
CA LEU A 60 2.82 21.86 -1.05
C LEU A 60 2.88 22.26 -2.54
N PRO A 61 3.61 23.35 -2.89
CA PRO A 61 3.89 23.68 -4.28
C PRO A 61 4.52 22.50 -5.02
N LEU A 62 4.21 22.34 -6.31
CA LEU A 62 4.72 21.22 -7.11
C LEU A 62 6.25 21.12 -7.04
N GLU A 63 6.96 22.25 -7.10
CA GLU A 63 8.42 22.28 -6.97
C GLU A 63 8.91 21.62 -5.67
N GLU A 64 8.25 21.88 -4.55
CA GLU A 64 8.57 21.26 -3.25
C GLU A 64 8.30 19.76 -3.25
N LYS A 65 7.18 19.32 -3.82
CA LYS A 65 6.83 17.89 -3.92
C LYS A 65 7.81 17.15 -4.82
N MET A 66 8.23 17.75 -5.93
CA MET A 66 9.23 17.20 -6.84
C MET A 66 10.63 17.10 -6.22
N ARG A 67 10.94 17.85 -5.13
CA ARG A 67 12.18 17.63 -4.36
C ARG A 67 12.19 16.30 -3.60
N LEU A 68 11.03 15.66 -3.47
CA LEU A 68 10.83 14.36 -2.81
C LEU A 68 10.63 13.23 -3.82
N ASP A 69 11.07 13.42 -5.08
CA ASP A 69 10.88 12.49 -6.19
C ASP A 69 11.13 11.01 -5.84
N ARG A 70 10.29 10.13 -6.41
CA ARG A 70 10.27 8.70 -6.07
C ARG A 70 11.54 7.99 -6.52
N LYS A 71 12.23 7.37 -5.57
CA LYS A 71 13.41 6.50 -5.79
C LYS A 71 13.25 5.21 -5.01
N GLU A 72 13.53 4.06 -5.63
CA GLU A 72 13.44 2.74 -4.99
C GLU A 72 12.09 2.54 -4.24
N ASN A 73 10.98 2.97 -4.84
CA ASN A 73 9.64 2.94 -4.24
C ASN A 73 9.50 3.73 -2.93
N ARG A 74 10.20 4.87 -2.82
CA ARG A 74 10.10 5.85 -1.72
C ARG A 74 10.02 7.26 -2.28
N GLY A 75 9.09 8.09 -1.82
CA GLY A 75 8.93 9.47 -2.26
C GLY A 75 7.70 9.73 -3.14
N TYR A 76 7.66 10.89 -3.77
CA TYR A 76 6.52 11.47 -4.47
C TYR A 76 6.46 11.08 -5.95
N THR A 77 5.25 10.83 -6.45
CA THR A 77 4.93 10.72 -7.88
C THR A 77 3.88 11.77 -8.26
N PRO A 78 4.11 12.57 -9.33
CA PRO A 78 3.16 13.59 -9.74
C PRO A 78 1.94 13.00 -10.45
N LEU A 79 0.91 13.85 -10.62
CA LEU A 79 -0.27 13.54 -11.43
C LEU A 79 0.15 12.96 -12.78
N PHE A 80 -0.53 11.90 -13.20
CA PHE A 80 -0.35 11.25 -14.50
C PHE A 80 0.99 10.53 -14.70
N ALA A 81 1.85 10.47 -13.69
CA ALA A 81 3.14 9.78 -13.80
C ALA A 81 3.03 8.25 -13.78
N GLU A 82 2.01 7.70 -13.13
CA GLU A 82 1.77 6.25 -13.13
C GLU A 82 0.68 5.90 -14.14
N ALA A 83 0.88 4.83 -14.92
CA ALA A 83 -0.11 4.32 -15.87
C ALA A 83 -0.32 2.81 -15.64
N LEU A 84 -1.02 2.47 -14.55
CA LEU A 84 -1.23 1.06 -14.17
C LEU A 84 -2.24 0.34 -15.08
N ASP A 85 -3.15 1.09 -15.68
CA ASP A 85 -4.06 0.62 -16.74
C ASP A 85 -3.99 1.56 -17.95
N PRO A 86 -2.99 1.38 -18.84
CA PRO A 86 -2.80 2.27 -19.98
C PRO A 86 -3.94 2.18 -21.01
N VAL A 87 -4.78 1.12 -20.95
CA VAL A 87 -5.93 0.97 -21.84
C VAL A 87 -7.05 1.92 -21.41
N SER A 88 -7.36 1.95 -20.12
CA SER A 88 -8.43 2.83 -19.59
C SER A 88 -7.95 4.27 -19.33
N ALA A 89 -6.67 4.45 -19.01
CA ALA A 89 -6.07 5.74 -18.67
C ALA A 89 -4.80 6.02 -19.51
N PRO A 90 -4.94 6.33 -20.81
CA PRO A 90 -3.79 6.48 -21.71
C PRO A 90 -2.91 7.70 -21.41
N LYS A 91 -3.42 8.65 -20.62
CA LYS A 91 -2.67 9.81 -20.14
C LYS A 91 -1.98 9.57 -18.81
N GLY A 92 -2.11 8.39 -18.21
CA GLY A 92 -1.74 8.11 -16.82
C GLY A 92 -2.91 8.34 -15.85
N ASP A 93 -2.70 7.90 -14.61
CA ASP A 93 -3.67 7.96 -13.52
C ASP A 93 -3.84 9.42 -13.06
N PRO A 94 -5.08 9.93 -12.90
CA PRO A 94 -5.36 11.26 -12.37
C PRO A 94 -5.18 11.30 -10.83
N LYS A 95 -4.02 10.86 -10.37
CA LYS A 95 -3.61 10.81 -8.96
C LYS A 95 -2.16 11.25 -8.79
N GLU A 96 -1.85 11.90 -7.69
CA GLU A 96 -0.49 11.98 -7.18
C GLU A 96 -0.33 11.06 -5.98
N SER A 97 0.87 10.51 -5.78
CA SER A 97 1.13 9.55 -4.71
C SER A 97 2.41 9.86 -3.96
N TYR A 98 2.51 9.38 -2.72
CA TYR A 98 3.73 9.44 -1.93
C TYR A 98 3.94 8.13 -1.18
N TYR A 99 5.09 7.52 -1.38
CA TYR A 99 5.45 6.20 -0.90
C TYR A 99 6.43 6.30 0.27
N VAL A 100 6.14 5.54 1.33
CA VAL A 100 6.99 5.42 2.51
C VAL A 100 7.19 3.95 2.82
N GLY A 101 8.40 3.55 3.20
CA GLY A 101 8.67 2.19 3.68
C GLY A 101 9.27 2.15 5.07
N ARG A 102 9.64 0.94 5.50
CA ARG A 102 10.20 0.66 6.84
C ARG A 102 11.34 1.61 7.18
N LEU A 103 11.35 2.10 8.42
CA LEU A 103 12.45 2.91 8.94
C LEU A 103 13.75 2.11 9.08
N GLU A 104 13.66 0.80 9.29
CA GLU A 104 14.84 -0.09 9.36
C GLU A 104 15.58 -0.15 8.02
N ASP A 105 14.86 -0.02 6.91
CA ASP A 105 15.44 0.04 5.57
C ASP A 105 16.28 1.31 5.38
N ASP A 106 16.05 2.37 6.16
CA ASP A 106 16.86 3.60 6.10
C ASP A 106 18.31 3.36 6.53
N SER A 107 18.60 2.24 7.23
CA SER A 107 19.99 1.83 7.56
C SER A 107 20.77 1.27 6.37
N ALA A 108 20.06 0.76 5.35
CA ALA A 108 20.62 0.43 4.07
C ALA A 108 20.55 1.68 3.19
N ALA A 109 21.68 2.33 2.93
CA ALA A 109 21.77 3.61 2.21
C ALA A 109 21.02 3.68 0.86
N VAL A 110 20.59 2.54 0.32
CA VAL A 110 19.88 2.37 -0.94
C VAL A 110 18.36 2.62 -0.82
N LYS A 111 17.73 2.47 0.36
CA LYS A 111 16.25 2.49 0.52
C LYS A 111 15.74 3.60 1.44
N LEU A 112 16.37 4.76 1.40
CA LEU A 112 16.02 5.90 2.25
C LEU A 112 14.66 6.51 1.89
N ASN A 113 13.82 6.70 2.90
CA ASN A 113 12.61 7.52 2.78
C ASN A 113 12.94 8.99 2.43
N GLN A 114 12.14 9.61 1.55
CA GLN A 114 12.36 10.98 1.04
C GLN A 114 11.57 12.03 1.83
N TRP A 115 11.98 12.33 3.07
CA TRP A 115 11.23 13.22 3.97
C TRP A 115 11.27 14.72 3.58
N PRO A 116 10.16 15.48 3.74
CA PRO A 116 10.15 16.93 3.60
C PRO A 116 11.17 17.64 4.51
N SER A 117 11.77 18.73 4.03
CA SER A 117 12.86 19.44 4.72
C SER A 117 12.47 19.99 6.11
N GLN A 118 11.18 20.31 6.33
CA GLN A 118 10.66 20.77 7.62
C GLN A 118 10.58 19.67 8.69
N GLU A 119 10.71 18.39 8.31
CA GLU A 119 10.67 17.23 9.23
C GLU A 119 12.06 16.71 9.64
N LYS A 120 13.14 17.42 9.26
CA LYS A 120 14.51 17.01 9.60
C LYS A 120 14.87 17.06 11.09
N ASN A 121 14.02 17.65 11.95
CA ASN A 121 14.22 17.63 13.40
C ASN A 121 13.61 16.37 14.04
N LEU A 122 14.48 15.38 14.24
CA LEU A 122 14.21 14.01 14.67
C LEU A 122 13.65 13.81 16.10
N SER A 123 13.22 14.85 16.82
CA SER A 123 12.78 14.74 18.22
C SER A 123 11.26 14.88 18.44
N SER A 124 10.50 15.34 17.44
CA SER A 124 9.03 15.39 17.51
C SER A 124 8.45 14.44 16.49
N LEU A 125 7.93 13.32 16.98
CA LEU A 125 7.37 12.20 16.23
C LEU A 125 6.34 12.68 15.18
N GLY A 126 6.76 12.80 13.92
CA GLY A 126 5.86 12.91 12.77
C GLY A 126 5.00 11.63 12.68
N SER A 127 3.70 11.78 12.48
CA SER A 127 2.69 10.70 12.46
C SER A 127 3.01 9.57 11.49
N GLY A 128 3.63 9.88 10.35
CA GLY A 128 4.05 8.87 9.38
C GLY A 128 5.03 7.84 9.97
N LYS A 129 5.89 8.26 10.92
CA LYS A 129 6.80 7.36 11.64
C LYS A 129 6.07 6.52 12.69
N MET A 130 5.08 7.07 13.38
CA MET A 130 4.28 6.32 14.37
C MET A 130 3.45 5.21 13.72
N PHE A 131 2.87 5.45 12.54
CA PHE A 131 2.03 4.46 11.86
C PHE A 131 2.84 3.32 11.23
N LEU A 132 4.03 3.62 10.68
CA LEU A 132 4.92 2.59 10.13
C LEU A 132 5.50 1.67 11.21
N ILE A 133 5.64 2.17 12.45
CA ILE A 133 6.01 1.32 13.60
C ILE A 133 4.89 0.31 13.90
N TYR A 134 3.62 0.65 13.65
CA TYR A 134 2.48 -0.23 13.97
C TYR A 134 2.22 -1.32 12.91
N MET A 135 2.53 -1.07 11.63
CA MET A 135 2.15 -1.97 10.51
C MET A 135 3.31 -2.47 9.65
N GLY A 136 4.53 -1.93 9.84
CA GLY A 136 5.76 -2.65 9.55
C GLY A 136 6.26 -2.75 8.11
N GLU A 137 5.66 -2.16 7.07
CA GLU A 137 6.12 -2.46 5.69
C GLU A 137 6.17 -1.29 4.70
N SER A 138 5.07 -0.96 4.01
CA SER A 138 5.02 0.22 3.14
C SER A 138 3.63 0.85 3.06
N MET A 139 3.60 2.16 2.84
CA MET A 139 2.40 2.97 2.73
C MET A 139 2.46 3.82 1.46
N ALA A 140 1.40 3.81 0.68
CA ALA A 140 1.15 4.79 -0.37
C ALA A 140 0.00 5.71 0.04
N MET A 141 0.29 7.00 0.16
CA MET A 141 -0.75 8.02 0.27
C MET A 141 -1.09 8.48 -1.14
N ASN A 142 -2.38 8.53 -1.47
CA ASN A 142 -2.82 8.95 -2.80
C ASN A 142 -3.80 10.11 -2.69
N PHE A 143 -3.70 11.02 -3.63
CA PHE A 143 -4.61 12.14 -3.81
C PHE A 143 -5.20 12.05 -5.22
N HIS A 144 -6.50 11.82 -5.29
CA HIS A 144 -7.23 11.64 -6.54
C HIS A 144 -8.09 12.85 -6.86
N LEU A 145 -8.08 13.26 -8.12
CA LEU A 145 -9.00 14.27 -8.66
C LEU A 145 -10.18 13.57 -9.32
N ASN A 146 -11.36 13.66 -8.70
CA ASN A 146 -12.62 13.14 -9.26
C ASN A 146 -13.59 14.31 -9.49
N GLY A 147 -13.49 14.93 -10.67
CA GLY A 147 -14.20 16.16 -10.99
C GLY A 147 -13.74 17.33 -10.11
N CYS A 148 -14.64 17.89 -9.29
CA CYS A 148 -14.34 18.95 -8.32
C CYS A 148 -14.05 18.40 -6.91
N MET A 149 -14.22 17.10 -6.69
CA MET A 149 -13.96 16.47 -5.39
C MET A 149 -12.54 15.93 -5.32
N THR A 150 -11.91 16.20 -4.19
CA THR A 150 -10.62 15.64 -3.80
C THR A 150 -10.85 14.43 -2.91
N ILE A 151 -10.20 13.31 -3.23
CA ILE A 151 -10.23 12.09 -2.40
C ILE A 151 -8.80 11.79 -1.96
N ILE A 152 -8.61 11.55 -0.66
CA ILE A 152 -7.34 11.07 -0.11
C ILE A 152 -7.54 9.64 0.36
N SER A 153 -6.59 8.77 0.03
CA SER A 153 -6.53 7.40 0.53
C SER A 153 -5.12 7.09 1.05
N ALA A 154 -5.05 6.15 1.98
CA ALA A 154 -3.79 5.58 2.45
C ALA A 154 -3.88 4.06 2.27
N ALA A 155 -3.02 3.50 1.42
CA ALA A 155 -2.91 2.08 1.18
C ALA A 155 -1.68 1.55 1.89
N PHE A 156 -1.85 0.47 2.66
CA PHE A 156 -0.76 -0.23 3.32
C PHE A 156 -0.53 -1.55 2.59
N PHE A 157 0.69 -1.77 2.11
CA PHE A 157 1.08 -3.00 1.45
C PHE A 157 1.91 -3.85 2.41
N LEU A 158 1.49 -5.10 2.57
CA LEU A 158 2.12 -6.11 3.42
C LEU A 158 2.60 -7.24 2.51
N ASP A 159 3.90 -7.43 2.49
CA ASP A 159 4.69 -8.33 1.67
C ASP A 159 5.57 -9.23 2.56
N PRO A 160 5.72 -10.52 2.24
CA PRO A 160 6.69 -11.35 2.95
C PRO A 160 8.11 -10.78 2.83
N LYS A 161 8.95 -11.00 3.84
CA LYS A 161 10.39 -10.66 3.79
C LYS A 161 11.02 -11.11 2.48
N GLU A 162 12.00 -10.36 1.98
CA GLU A 162 12.59 -10.62 0.64
C GLU A 162 13.15 -12.03 0.46
N ASP A 163 13.65 -12.64 1.53
CA ASP A 163 14.20 -13.99 1.56
C ASP A 163 13.17 -15.09 1.80
N CYS A 164 11.92 -14.73 2.15
CA CYS A 164 10.83 -15.67 2.33
C CYS A 164 10.53 -16.41 1.02
N VAL A 165 10.51 -17.74 1.08
CA VAL A 165 10.08 -18.59 -0.04
C VAL A 165 8.56 -18.73 0.03
N VAL A 166 7.89 -18.24 -1.00
CA VAL A 166 6.45 -18.37 -1.19
C VAL A 166 6.20 -19.63 -2.02
N GLU A 167 5.47 -20.57 -1.45
CA GLU A 167 5.04 -21.81 -2.11
C GLU A 167 3.61 -22.17 -1.72
N CYS A 168 3.05 -23.19 -2.38
CA CYS A 168 1.68 -23.61 -2.09
C CYS A 168 1.59 -24.16 -0.66
N ILE A 169 0.69 -23.60 0.15
CA ILE A 169 0.42 -24.08 1.51
C ILE A 169 -0.04 -25.54 1.41
N GLU A 170 0.52 -26.42 2.24
CA GLU A 170 0.26 -27.86 2.18
C GLU A 170 -1.23 -28.21 2.16
N SER A 171 -2.04 -27.54 2.99
CA SER A 171 -3.50 -27.73 3.05
C SER A 171 -4.27 -27.29 1.80
N CYS A 172 -3.62 -26.59 0.88
CA CYS A 172 -4.19 -26.07 -0.36
C CYS A 172 -3.85 -26.91 -1.59
N CYS A 173 -3.07 -27.99 -1.43
CA CYS A 173 -2.72 -28.90 -2.52
C CYS A 173 -2.94 -30.37 -2.14
N SER A 174 -3.09 -31.20 -3.16
CA SER A 174 -3.21 -32.66 -3.05
C SER A 174 -2.70 -33.31 -4.34
N GLU A 175 -2.67 -34.65 -4.40
CA GLU A 175 -2.36 -35.35 -5.65
C GLU A 175 -3.34 -34.99 -6.78
N SER A 176 -4.62 -34.78 -6.45
CA SER A 176 -5.65 -34.37 -7.42
C SER A 176 -5.67 -32.88 -7.73
N SER A 177 -4.98 -32.06 -6.93
CA SER A 177 -4.85 -30.62 -7.12
C SER A 177 -3.43 -30.17 -6.74
N PRO A 178 -2.42 -30.46 -7.60
CA PRO A 178 -1.03 -30.16 -7.28
C PRO A 178 -0.76 -28.65 -7.29
N PRO A 179 0.34 -28.19 -6.68
CA PRO A 179 0.77 -26.79 -6.73
C PRO A 179 0.80 -26.26 -8.18
N ARG A 180 0.11 -25.15 -8.41
CA ARG A 180 -0.01 -24.54 -9.74
C ARG A 180 1.23 -23.75 -10.17
N PHE A 181 2.02 -23.31 -9.20
CA PHE A 181 3.20 -22.46 -9.41
C PHE A 181 4.38 -23.03 -8.61
N PRO A 182 5.60 -22.95 -9.14
CA PRO A 182 6.80 -23.35 -8.39
C PRO A 182 7.08 -22.36 -7.23
N PRO A 183 7.80 -22.80 -6.19
CA PRO A 183 8.27 -21.91 -5.13
C PRO A 183 9.08 -20.74 -5.68
N ILE A 184 8.89 -19.54 -5.12
CA ILE A 184 9.62 -18.32 -5.50
C ILE A 184 9.94 -17.48 -4.28
N ARG A 185 11.10 -16.82 -4.25
CA ARG A 185 11.42 -15.86 -3.18
C ARG A 185 10.62 -14.58 -3.37
N SER A 186 10.02 -14.07 -2.29
CA SER A 186 9.21 -12.84 -2.29
C SER A 186 9.93 -11.67 -2.97
N GLY A 187 11.20 -11.44 -2.62
CA GLY A 187 11.99 -10.35 -3.19
C GLY A 187 12.23 -10.48 -4.70
N ASP A 188 12.38 -11.71 -5.21
CA ASP A 188 12.59 -11.97 -6.64
C ASP A 188 11.27 -11.78 -7.41
N TYR A 189 10.15 -12.21 -6.84
CA TYR A 189 8.82 -11.94 -7.39
C TYR A 189 8.52 -10.44 -7.48
N LEU A 190 8.71 -9.69 -6.38
CA LEU A 190 8.44 -8.26 -6.33
C LEU A 190 9.30 -7.47 -7.31
N LYS A 191 10.60 -7.79 -7.42
CA LYS A 191 11.49 -7.17 -8.42
C LYS A 191 10.98 -7.37 -9.84
N GLU A 192 10.54 -8.58 -10.17
CA GLU A 192 9.98 -8.87 -11.49
C GLU A 192 8.67 -8.11 -11.73
N ARG A 193 7.77 -8.05 -10.73
CA ARG A 193 6.54 -7.26 -10.83
C ARG A 193 6.82 -5.78 -11.06
N PHE A 194 7.73 -5.19 -10.29
CA PHE A 194 8.11 -3.79 -10.47
C PHE A 194 8.76 -3.55 -11.83
N ARG A 195 9.63 -4.45 -12.29
CA ARG A 195 10.22 -4.36 -13.63
C ARG A 195 9.14 -4.40 -14.71
N LEU A 196 8.16 -5.29 -14.63
CA LEU A 196 7.10 -5.38 -15.65
C LEU A 196 6.16 -4.17 -15.64
N THR A 197 5.90 -3.58 -14.47
CA THR A 197 5.00 -2.43 -14.32
C THR A 197 5.67 -1.11 -14.66
N TYR A 198 6.94 -0.93 -14.31
CA TYR A 198 7.62 0.37 -14.37
C TYR A 198 8.82 0.42 -15.34
N ALA A 199 9.28 -0.69 -15.93
CA ALA A 199 10.40 -0.63 -16.89
C ALA A 199 10.02 0.06 -18.22
N SER A 200 8.74 0.32 -18.49
CA SER A 200 8.31 1.16 -19.61
C SER A 200 8.56 2.66 -19.38
N ASP A 201 8.77 3.09 -18.13
CA ASP A 201 9.12 4.49 -17.80
C ASP A 201 10.64 4.75 -17.87
N ALA A 202 11.45 3.69 -18.02
CA ALA A 202 12.87 3.78 -18.34
C ALA A 202 13.07 3.96 -19.86
N GLY A 203 12.45 5.00 -20.42
CA GLY A 203 12.77 5.48 -21.76
C GLY A 203 14.15 6.14 -21.76
N LEU A 204 14.95 5.75 -22.75
CA LEU A 204 16.12 6.45 -23.32
C LEU A 204 16.23 7.95 -23.02
#